data_AF-A0A381IAV5-F1
#
_entry.id   AF-A0A381IAV5-F1
#
_cell.length_a   1.000
_cell.length_b   1.000
_cell.length_c   1.000
_cell.angle_alpha   90.00
_cell.angle_beta   90.00
_cell.angle_gamma   90.00
#
_symmetry.space_group_name_H-M   'P 1'
#
loop_
_entity.id
_entity.type
_entity.pdbx_description
1 polymer ?
#
loop_
_entity_poly.entity_id
_entity_poly.type
_entity_poly.pdbx_seq_one_letter_code
_entity_poly.pdbx_strand_id
1 'polypeptide(L)'
;MHIESTMVMPIELSKKLLKSGTTTIIADPHELVNVKGVSAIDFLLESTKDIPLNVYIMVPSSVPATSFETNGVGKFSAKDMESYVNNPRILGLGEVMCFNDVINSENEILDKLELFKNKVVDGHAPNINGKSLQTYVCAGIENDHECITFDEVYEKLRAGLKILIREGSAAKNLKSIVSGMLKHNLPIEEFMFCTDDKHLDDIEKQGHIRWNIKCAIDLGMEPVRAIKVATYNSAKAYGLKENWSNRCGL
;
A
#
# COMPACT_ATOMS: atom_id res chain seq x y z
N MET A 1 0.93 -2.56 -2.77
CA MET A 1 1.60 -3.14 -3.95
C MET A 1 0.71 -4.21 -4.51
N HIS A 2 0.81 -4.48 -5.80
CA HIS A 2 -0.11 -5.38 -6.50
C HIS A 2 0.68 -6.59 -6.98
N ILE A 3 0.32 -7.79 -6.52
CA ILE A 3 1.01 -9.04 -6.90
C ILE A 3 0.78 -9.28 -8.40
N GLU A 4 -0.41 -8.94 -8.87
CA GLU A 4 -0.90 -9.07 -10.24
C GLU A 4 0.01 -8.39 -11.27
N SER A 5 0.53 -7.22 -10.94
CA SER A 5 1.44 -6.44 -11.80
C SER A 5 2.79 -7.13 -12.02
N THR A 6 3.10 -8.16 -11.23
CA THR A 6 4.28 -9.01 -11.43
C THR A 6 4.02 -10.14 -12.44
N MET A 7 2.76 -10.36 -12.85
CA MET A 7 2.31 -11.39 -13.79
C MET A 7 2.67 -12.83 -13.40
N VAL A 8 2.96 -13.09 -12.12
CA VAL A 8 3.31 -14.42 -11.61
C VAL A 8 2.54 -14.77 -10.34
N MET A 9 2.50 -16.07 -10.04
CA MET A 9 1.91 -16.59 -8.81
C MET A 9 2.70 -16.13 -7.57
N PRO A 10 2.04 -15.98 -6.40
CA PRO A 10 2.71 -15.54 -5.17
C PRO A 10 3.96 -16.36 -4.79
N ILE A 11 3.95 -17.67 -5.05
CA ILE A 11 5.11 -18.54 -4.80
C ILE A 11 6.33 -18.16 -5.64
N GLU A 12 6.15 -17.82 -6.93
CA GLU A 12 7.26 -17.41 -7.79
C GLU A 12 7.77 -16.02 -7.43
N LEU A 13 6.84 -15.10 -7.11
CA LEU A 13 7.18 -13.79 -6.59
C LEU A 13 8.01 -13.90 -5.30
N SER A 14 7.63 -14.79 -4.37
CA SER A 14 8.32 -14.98 -3.09
C SER A 14 9.82 -15.28 -3.26
N LYS A 15 10.19 -16.11 -4.24
CA LYS A 15 11.58 -16.47 -4.54
C LYS A 15 12.40 -15.23 -4.92
N LYS A 16 11.81 -14.32 -5.70
CA LYS A 16 12.48 -13.08 -6.14
C LYS A 16 12.57 -12.06 -5.01
N LEU A 17 11.48 -11.86 -4.26
CA LEU A 17 11.42 -10.90 -3.18
C LEU A 17 12.39 -11.25 -2.04
N LEU A 18 12.40 -12.50 -1.61
CA LEU A 18 13.30 -12.98 -0.54
C LEU A 18 14.77 -12.86 -0.92
N LYS A 19 15.13 -13.20 -2.17
CA LYS A 19 16.49 -13.00 -2.70
C LYS A 19 16.93 -11.53 -2.67
N SER A 20 15.97 -10.60 -2.77
CA SER A 20 16.22 -9.16 -2.67
C SER A 20 16.16 -8.61 -1.24
N GLY A 21 15.87 -9.44 -0.24
CA GLY A 21 15.78 -9.06 1.18
C GLY A 21 14.40 -8.57 1.63
N THR A 22 13.37 -8.61 0.77
CA THR A 22 11.99 -8.32 1.19
C THR A 22 11.39 -9.57 1.80
N THR A 23 10.99 -9.50 3.08
CA THR A 23 10.42 -10.62 3.84
C THR A 23 8.91 -10.52 4.05
N THR A 24 8.34 -9.34 3.83
CA THR A 24 6.92 -9.06 4.05
C THR A 24 6.40 -8.14 2.96
N ILE A 25 5.20 -8.44 2.45
CA ILE A 25 4.44 -7.55 1.57
C ILE A 25 3.04 -7.30 2.13
N ILE A 26 2.52 -6.12 1.85
CA ILE A 26 1.13 -5.74 2.08
C ILE A 26 0.55 -5.51 0.68
N ALA A 27 -0.28 -6.45 0.26
CA ALA A 27 -0.84 -6.53 -1.08
C ALA A 27 -2.26 -5.96 -1.08
N ASP A 28 -2.56 -5.15 -2.08
CA ASP A 28 -3.94 -4.81 -2.44
C ASP A 28 -4.27 -5.56 -3.73
N PRO A 29 -5.17 -6.57 -3.69
CA PRO A 29 -5.48 -7.40 -4.84
C PRO A 29 -6.65 -6.88 -5.66
N HIS A 30 -6.76 -5.55 -5.83
CA HIS A 30 -7.89 -4.93 -6.51
C HIS A 30 -8.08 -5.43 -7.94
N GLU A 31 -7.01 -5.88 -8.60
CA GLU A 31 -7.09 -6.44 -9.95
C GLU A 31 -7.76 -7.81 -9.95
N LEU A 32 -7.35 -8.72 -9.07
CA LEU A 32 -8.02 -10.01 -8.94
C LEU A 32 -9.45 -9.87 -8.45
N VAL A 33 -9.72 -8.96 -7.50
CA VAL A 33 -11.07 -8.74 -6.96
C VAL A 33 -12.00 -8.12 -8.00
N ASN A 34 -11.52 -7.24 -8.88
CA ASN A 34 -12.30 -6.78 -10.03
C ASN A 34 -12.74 -7.93 -10.94
N VAL A 35 -11.95 -9.00 -11.04
CA VAL A 35 -12.28 -10.17 -11.89
C VAL A 35 -13.12 -11.22 -11.15
N LYS A 36 -12.85 -11.47 -9.87
CA LYS A 36 -13.39 -12.64 -9.13
C LYS A 36 -13.94 -12.34 -7.73
N GLY A 37 -13.96 -11.09 -7.28
CA GLY A 37 -14.58 -10.71 -6.00
C GLY A 37 -13.96 -11.45 -4.82
N VAL A 38 -14.80 -11.94 -3.90
CA VAL A 38 -14.38 -12.69 -2.70
C VAL A 38 -13.46 -13.88 -3.02
N SER A 39 -13.69 -14.57 -4.14
CA SER A 39 -12.88 -15.73 -4.51
C SER A 39 -11.41 -15.39 -4.79
N ALA A 40 -11.11 -14.15 -5.17
CA ALA A 40 -9.73 -13.68 -5.31
C ALA A 40 -9.01 -13.54 -3.95
N ILE A 41 -9.71 -13.00 -2.94
CA ILE A 41 -9.18 -12.85 -1.59
C ILE A 41 -8.93 -14.23 -0.99
N ASP A 42 -9.90 -15.15 -1.12
CA ASP A 42 -9.75 -16.54 -0.64
C ASP A 42 -8.57 -17.24 -1.31
N PHE A 43 -8.43 -17.09 -2.63
CA PHE A 43 -7.31 -17.63 -3.38
C PHE A 43 -5.95 -17.11 -2.89
N LEU A 44 -5.82 -15.80 -2.65
CA LEU A 44 -4.56 -15.23 -2.16
C LEU A 44 -4.26 -15.68 -0.73
N LEU A 45 -5.26 -15.72 0.14
CA LEU A 45 -5.10 -16.24 1.51
C LEU A 45 -4.64 -17.70 1.47
N GLU A 46 -5.22 -18.55 0.64
CA GLU A 46 -4.83 -19.96 0.56
C GLU A 46 -3.46 -20.15 -0.11
N SER A 47 -3.23 -19.53 -1.27
CA SER A 47 -1.99 -19.69 -2.04
C SER A 47 -0.74 -19.12 -1.36
N THR A 48 -0.91 -18.27 -0.34
CA THR A 48 0.19 -17.66 0.43
C THR A 48 0.33 -18.24 1.84
N LYS A 49 -0.48 -19.25 2.21
CA LYS A 49 -0.48 -19.82 3.57
C LYS A 49 0.85 -20.46 3.95
N ASP A 50 1.45 -21.22 3.04
CA ASP A 50 2.64 -22.05 3.30
C ASP A 50 3.86 -21.59 2.49
N ILE A 51 3.91 -20.32 2.10
CA ILE A 51 5.06 -19.73 1.39
C ILE A 51 6.01 -19.01 2.37
N PRO A 52 7.32 -18.92 2.08
CA PRO A 52 8.29 -18.31 3.00
C PRO A 52 8.18 -16.79 3.14
N LEU A 53 7.39 -16.12 2.29
CA LEU A 53 7.13 -14.68 2.34
C LEU A 53 5.90 -14.39 3.21
N ASN A 54 5.98 -13.41 4.10
CA ASN A 54 4.78 -12.94 4.80
C ASN A 54 3.93 -12.10 3.85
N VAL A 55 2.69 -12.52 3.61
CA VAL A 55 1.74 -11.79 2.77
C VAL A 55 0.55 -11.37 3.62
N TYR A 56 0.33 -10.06 3.66
CA TYR A 56 -0.83 -9.42 4.26
C TYR A 56 -1.66 -8.75 3.15
N ILE A 57 -2.95 -8.55 3.42
CA ILE A 57 -3.90 -8.06 2.43
C ILE A 57 -4.58 -6.79 2.95
N MET A 58 -4.67 -5.79 2.10
CA MET A 58 -5.64 -4.69 2.19
C MET A 58 -6.84 -5.09 1.33
N VAL A 59 -8.05 -5.01 1.86
CA VAL A 59 -9.26 -5.37 1.10
C VAL A 59 -9.57 -4.26 0.09
N PRO A 60 -9.76 -4.58 -1.21
CA PRO A 60 -10.00 -3.58 -2.25
C PRO A 60 -11.24 -2.74 -1.98
N SER A 61 -11.10 -1.41 -1.91
CA SER A 61 -12.22 -0.49 -1.65
C SER A 61 -13.03 -0.11 -2.89
N SER A 62 -12.39 -0.08 -4.06
CA SER A 62 -12.92 0.55 -5.28
C SER A 62 -13.09 -0.48 -6.41
N VAL A 63 -14.11 -1.33 -6.29
CA VAL A 63 -14.42 -2.39 -7.27
C VAL A 63 -15.89 -2.29 -7.72
N PRO A 64 -16.17 -1.87 -8.97
CA PRO A 64 -15.22 -1.26 -9.90
C PRO A 64 -14.72 0.11 -9.41
N ALA A 65 -13.60 0.59 -9.98
CA ALA A 65 -13.06 1.91 -9.62
C ALA A 65 -13.98 3.06 -10.04
N THR A 66 -14.74 2.87 -11.12
CA THR A 66 -15.71 3.84 -11.62
C THR A 66 -17.09 3.21 -11.83
N SER A 67 -18.15 4.00 -11.65
CA SER A 67 -19.53 3.51 -11.71
C SER A 67 -20.03 3.18 -13.12
N PHE A 68 -19.31 3.60 -14.16
CA PHE A 68 -19.67 3.40 -15.57
C PHE A 68 -18.92 2.23 -16.24
N GLU A 69 -17.98 1.59 -15.56
CA GLU A 69 -17.26 0.43 -16.06
C GLU A 69 -17.97 -0.89 -15.74
N THR A 70 -17.66 -1.93 -16.51
CA THR A 70 -18.11 -3.30 -16.27
C THR A 70 -16.91 -4.16 -15.91
N ASN A 71 -17.03 -4.98 -14.87
CA ASN A 71 -15.99 -5.90 -14.42
C ASN A 71 -16.57 -7.32 -14.23
N GLY A 72 -15.80 -8.24 -13.62
CA GLY A 72 -16.18 -9.64 -13.48
C GLY A 72 -17.21 -9.95 -12.39
N VAL A 73 -17.46 -9.02 -11.46
CA VAL A 73 -18.29 -9.27 -10.26
C VAL A 73 -19.34 -8.21 -9.96
N GLY A 74 -19.41 -7.14 -10.76
CA GLY A 74 -20.21 -5.98 -10.44
C GLY A 74 -19.63 -5.24 -9.22
N LYS A 75 -20.50 -4.93 -8.26
CA LYS A 75 -20.12 -4.19 -7.05
C LYS A 75 -19.52 -5.11 -5.99
N PHE A 76 -18.46 -4.64 -5.34
CA PHE A 76 -17.91 -5.25 -4.14
C PHE A 76 -18.24 -4.39 -2.92
N SER A 77 -19.26 -4.79 -2.17
CA SER A 77 -19.88 -4.01 -1.09
C SER A 77 -19.25 -4.29 0.28
N ALA A 78 -19.54 -3.46 1.28
CA ALA A 78 -19.12 -3.70 2.66
C ALA A 78 -19.57 -5.09 3.17
N LYS A 79 -20.78 -5.53 2.77
CA LYS A 79 -21.31 -6.85 3.13
C LYS A 79 -20.44 -8.01 2.65
N ASP A 80 -19.84 -7.88 1.46
CA ASP A 80 -18.96 -8.90 0.90
C ASP A 80 -17.62 -8.98 1.68
N MET A 81 -17.26 -7.89 2.37
CA MET A 81 -16.01 -7.74 3.11
C MET A 81 -16.10 -8.21 4.58
N GLU A 82 -17.30 -8.31 5.16
CA GLU A 82 -17.53 -8.59 6.58
C GLU A 82 -16.77 -9.83 7.09
N SER A 83 -16.73 -10.88 6.27
CA SER A 83 -16.08 -12.14 6.63
C SER A 83 -14.55 -12.03 6.79
N TYR A 84 -13.93 -11.00 6.20
CA TYR A 84 -12.48 -10.82 6.17
C TYR A 84 -11.96 -9.90 7.27
N VAL A 85 -12.80 -9.03 7.84
CA VAL A 85 -12.37 -8.01 8.82
C VAL A 85 -11.60 -8.64 9.98
N ASN A 86 -12.06 -9.75 10.54
CA ASN A 86 -11.39 -10.37 11.69
C ASN A 86 -10.24 -11.32 11.32
N ASN A 87 -9.91 -11.46 10.04
CA ASN A 87 -8.79 -12.30 9.62
C ASN A 87 -7.45 -11.62 9.98
N PRO A 88 -6.51 -12.31 10.65
CA PRO A 88 -5.24 -11.71 11.07
C PRO A 88 -4.30 -11.33 9.92
N ARG A 89 -4.53 -11.84 8.70
CA ARG A 89 -3.79 -11.43 7.50
C ARG A 89 -4.43 -10.26 6.75
N ILE A 90 -5.59 -9.80 7.19
CA ILE A 90 -6.28 -8.62 6.65
C ILE A 90 -5.95 -7.42 7.53
N LEU A 91 -5.12 -6.52 7.03
CA LEU A 91 -4.64 -5.37 7.80
C LEU A 91 -5.56 -4.17 7.72
N GLY A 92 -6.39 -4.10 6.67
CA GLY A 92 -7.20 -2.92 6.46
C GLY A 92 -7.96 -2.90 5.14
N LEU A 93 -8.39 -1.71 4.78
CA LEU A 93 -9.09 -1.36 3.54
C LEU A 93 -8.14 -0.57 2.64
N GLY A 94 -8.12 -0.84 1.36
CA GLY A 94 -7.42 0.02 0.42
C GLY A 94 -7.17 -0.62 -0.94
N GLU A 95 -6.64 0.14 -1.89
CA GLU A 95 -6.50 1.61 -1.81
C GLU A 95 -7.82 2.35 -2.12
N VAL A 96 -8.13 3.42 -1.37
CA VAL A 96 -9.38 4.19 -1.55
C VAL A 96 -9.25 5.16 -2.73
N MET A 97 -9.32 4.62 -3.95
CA MET A 97 -9.21 5.36 -5.22
C MET A 97 -10.44 6.23 -5.53
N CYS A 98 -11.63 5.84 -5.05
CA CYS A 98 -12.85 6.60 -5.26
C CYS A 98 -12.95 7.82 -4.33
N PHE A 99 -11.91 8.66 -4.30
CA PHE A 99 -11.85 9.84 -3.44
C PHE A 99 -13.01 10.82 -3.65
N ASN A 100 -13.60 10.88 -4.86
CA ASN A 100 -14.80 11.67 -5.11
C ASN A 100 -16.01 11.17 -4.32
N ASP A 101 -16.18 9.85 -4.20
CA ASP A 101 -17.26 9.24 -3.42
C ASP A 101 -17.09 9.57 -1.94
N VAL A 102 -15.85 9.58 -1.45
CA VAL A 102 -15.53 10.01 -0.08
C VAL A 102 -15.87 11.50 0.12
N ILE A 103 -15.42 12.37 -0.78
CA ILE A 103 -15.68 13.81 -0.71
C ILE A 103 -17.18 14.12 -0.73
N ASN A 104 -17.93 13.38 -1.54
CA ASN A 104 -19.38 13.54 -1.69
C ASN A 104 -20.17 12.80 -0.61
N SER A 105 -19.51 12.07 0.29
CA SER A 105 -20.15 11.30 1.37
C SER A 105 -21.13 10.24 0.84
N GLU A 106 -20.75 9.55 -0.23
CA GLU A 106 -21.57 8.47 -0.80
C GLU A 106 -21.65 7.28 0.17
N ASN A 107 -22.87 6.80 0.42
CA ASN A 107 -23.11 5.75 1.44
C ASN A 107 -22.27 4.49 1.20
N GLU A 108 -22.08 4.08 -0.05
CA GLU A 108 -21.39 2.84 -0.38
C GLU A 108 -19.92 2.83 0.07
N ILE A 109 -19.21 3.96 -0.03
CA ILE A 109 -17.83 4.04 0.49
C ILE A 109 -17.82 4.28 2.00
N LEU A 110 -18.77 5.03 2.54
CA LEU A 110 -18.88 5.25 3.98
C LEU A 110 -19.16 3.95 4.74
N ASP A 111 -19.98 3.05 4.21
CA ASP A 111 -20.24 1.73 4.79
C ASP A 111 -18.96 0.88 4.87
N LYS A 112 -18.09 0.97 3.85
CA LYS A 112 -16.79 0.27 3.83
C LYS A 112 -15.83 0.89 4.85
N LEU A 113 -15.76 2.22 4.92
CA LEU A 113 -14.93 2.93 5.89
C LEU A 113 -15.37 2.62 7.33
N GLU A 114 -16.67 2.61 7.61
CA GLU A 114 -17.21 2.25 8.92
C GLU A 114 -16.89 0.80 9.30
N LEU A 115 -16.99 -0.13 8.35
CA LEU A 115 -16.64 -1.54 8.57
C LEU A 115 -15.16 -1.72 8.97
N PHE A 116 -14.27 -0.88 8.43
CA PHE A 116 -12.82 -0.93 8.66
C PHE A 116 -12.30 0.14 9.63
N LYS A 117 -13.16 0.89 10.34
CA LYS A 117 -12.78 2.04 11.20
C LYS A 117 -11.73 1.79 12.29
N ASN A 118 -11.51 0.52 12.67
CA ASN A 118 -10.52 0.10 13.67
C ASN A 118 -9.27 -0.55 13.05
N LYS A 119 -9.10 -0.40 11.74
CA LYS A 119 -8.00 -0.92 10.94
C LYS A 119 -7.43 0.21 10.08
N VAL A 120 -6.30 -0.06 9.46
CA VAL A 120 -5.67 0.90 8.54
C VAL A 120 -6.54 1.08 7.31
N VAL A 121 -6.64 2.33 6.85
CA VAL A 121 -7.26 2.66 5.58
C VAL A 121 -6.21 3.32 4.68
N ASP A 122 -5.79 2.61 3.64
CA ASP A 122 -4.82 3.09 2.66
C ASP A 122 -5.49 4.00 1.63
N GLY A 123 -4.83 5.11 1.33
CA GLY A 123 -5.35 6.11 0.41
C GLY A 123 -4.70 6.09 -0.97
N HIS A 124 -5.45 6.68 -1.90
CA HIS A 124 -5.05 6.97 -3.28
C HIS A 124 -5.63 8.33 -3.66
N ALA A 125 -4.80 9.36 -3.56
CA ALA A 125 -5.26 10.74 -3.55
C ALA A 125 -4.49 11.63 -4.55
N PRO A 126 -4.52 11.32 -5.87
CA PRO A 126 -3.78 12.09 -6.87
C PRO A 126 -4.40 13.49 -7.01
N ASN A 127 -3.55 14.53 -6.95
CA ASN A 127 -3.96 15.94 -7.13
C ASN A 127 -5.04 16.47 -6.18
N ILE A 128 -5.36 15.77 -5.08
CA ILE A 128 -6.28 16.27 -4.07
C ILE A 128 -5.57 17.27 -3.15
N ASN A 129 -6.23 18.39 -2.84
CA ASN A 129 -5.69 19.46 -2.01
C ASN A 129 -6.80 20.20 -1.26
N GLY A 130 -6.42 21.12 -0.37
CA GLY A 130 -7.33 22.02 0.33
C GLY A 130 -8.45 21.28 1.06
N LYS A 131 -9.69 21.77 0.91
CA LYS A 131 -10.85 21.19 1.61
C LYS A 131 -11.12 19.75 1.22
N SER A 132 -10.93 19.38 -0.04
CA SER A 132 -11.15 18.01 -0.49
C SER A 132 -10.21 17.04 0.20
N LEU A 133 -8.92 17.41 0.33
CA LEU A 133 -7.95 16.63 1.08
C LEU A 133 -8.36 16.53 2.55
N GLN A 134 -8.77 17.63 3.18
CA GLN A 134 -9.24 17.59 4.58
C GLN A 134 -10.45 16.66 4.76
N THR A 135 -11.42 16.68 3.85
CA THR A 135 -12.55 15.73 3.90
C THR A 135 -12.08 14.29 3.81
N TYR A 136 -11.16 14.00 2.90
CA TYR A 136 -10.59 12.67 2.72
C TYR A 136 -9.87 12.16 3.98
N VAL A 137 -9.04 12.99 4.62
CA VAL A 137 -8.40 12.63 5.90
C VAL A 137 -9.43 12.47 7.01
N CYS A 138 -10.40 13.37 7.13
CA CYS A 138 -11.45 13.31 8.15
C CYS A 138 -12.33 12.06 8.04
N ALA A 139 -12.43 11.45 6.86
CA ALA A 139 -13.14 10.19 6.64
C ALA A 139 -12.37 8.96 7.17
N GLY A 140 -11.14 9.13 7.65
CA GLY A 140 -10.34 8.08 8.28
C GLY A 140 -9.24 7.48 7.41
N ILE A 141 -8.96 8.06 6.23
CA ILE A 141 -7.82 7.63 5.40
C ILE A 141 -6.52 8.12 6.02
N GLU A 142 -5.51 7.24 6.11
CA GLU A 142 -4.31 7.48 6.94
C GLU A 142 -3.03 7.74 6.14
N ASN A 143 -2.99 7.36 4.86
CA ASN A 143 -1.79 7.50 4.03
C ASN A 143 -2.12 7.75 2.56
N ASP A 144 -1.09 8.02 1.77
CA ASP A 144 -1.16 8.15 0.32
C ASP A 144 0.19 7.80 -0.34
N HIS A 145 0.16 7.27 -1.56
CA HIS A 145 1.34 7.01 -2.39
C HIS A 145 1.33 7.76 -3.73
N GLU A 146 0.33 8.60 -3.98
CA GLU A 146 0.15 9.31 -5.26
C GLU A 146 0.93 10.63 -5.37
N CYS A 147 1.72 10.99 -4.35
CA CYS A 147 2.56 12.17 -4.42
C CYS A 147 3.58 12.11 -5.58
N ILE A 148 3.58 13.13 -6.43
CA ILE A 148 4.59 13.29 -7.49
C ILE A 148 5.59 14.40 -7.12
N THR A 149 5.09 15.47 -6.53
CA THR A 149 5.87 16.65 -6.14
C THR A 149 6.10 16.72 -4.64
N PHE A 150 7.12 17.47 -4.23
CA PHE A 150 7.35 17.73 -2.80
C PHE A 150 6.25 18.60 -2.18
N ASP A 151 5.63 19.51 -2.96
CA ASP A 151 4.56 20.37 -2.44
C ASP A 151 3.33 19.54 -2.06
N GLU A 152 2.96 18.53 -2.85
CA GLU A 152 1.92 17.57 -2.49
C GLU A 152 2.26 16.80 -1.23
N VAL A 153 3.50 16.31 -1.10
CA VAL A 153 4.00 15.64 0.12
C VAL A 153 3.81 16.54 1.34
N TYR A 154 4.23 17.80 1.23
CA TYR A 154 4.18 18.73 2.34
C TYR A 154 2.74 19.05 2.75
N GLU A 155 1.83 19.23 1.79
CA GLU A 155 0.41 19.47 2.09
C GLU A 155 -0.25 18.24 2.75
N LYS A 156 -0.02 17.04 2.23
CA LYS A 156 -0.59 15.79 2.75
C LYS A 156 -0.06 15.43 4.14
N LEU A 157 1.23 15.64 4.40
CA LEU A 157 1.80 15.52 5.75
C LEU A 157 1.16 16.50 6.73
N ARG A 158 0.94 17.75 6.31
CA ARG A 158 0.27 18.75 7.16
C ARG A 158 -1.19 18.43 7.42
N ALA A 159 -1.84 17.71 6.51
CA ALA A 159 -3.19 17.20 6.71
C ALA A 159 -3.24 15.99 7.65
N GLY A 160 -2.09 15.37 7.94
CA GLY A 160 -1.97 14.20 8.84
C GLY A 160 -1.83 12.86 8.13
N LEU A 161 -1.69 12.85 6.80
CA LEU A 161 -1.40 11.62 6.05
C LEU A 161 0.07 11.25 6.15
N LYS A 162 0.34 9.95 6.25
CA LYS A 162 1.68 9.41 5.99
C LYS A 162 1.92 9.22 4.50
N ILE A 163 3.18 9.22 4.10
CA ILE A 163 3.58 9.11 2.69
C ILE A 163 4.24 7.76 2.42
N LEU A 164 3.62 7.00 1.51
CA LEU A 164 4.18 5.80 0.91
C LEU A 164 4.97 6.21 -0.35
N ILE A 165 6.29 6.27 -0.23
CA ILE A 165 7.19 6.69 -1.31
C ILE A 165 7.32 5.59 -2.35
N ARG A 166 6.69 5.81 -3.51
CA ARG A 166 6.62 4.87 -4.63
C ARG A 166 7.87 4.87 -5.51
N GLU A 167 8.38 3.67 -5.78
CA GLU A 167 9.39 3.39 -6.80
C GLU A 167 9.07 2.10 -7.57
N GLY A 168 8.04 2.18 -8.41
CA GLY A 168 7.52 1.11 -9.24
C GLY A 168 8.18 1.02 -10.63
N SER A 169 7.55 0.27 -11.53
CA SER A 169 7.95 0.18 -12.93
C SER A 169 7.46 1.38 -13.73
N ALA A 170 6.19 1.75 -13.55
CA ALA A 170 5.55 2.88 -14.24
C ALA A 170 5.78 4.21 -13.49
N ALA A 171 5.47 4.24 -12.18
CA ALA A 171 5.56 5.44 -11.37
C ALA A 171 6.81 5.44 -10.48
N LYS A 172 7.64 6.49 -10.63
CA LYS A 172 8.95 6.63 -9.97
C LYS A 172 9.06 8.00 -9.30
N ASN A 173 8.62 8.06 -8.05
CA ASN A 173 8.49 9.32 -7.32
C ASN A 173 9.60 9.51 -6.26
N LEU A 174 10.35 8.45 -5.96
CA LEU A 174 11.32 8.44 -4.85
C LEU A 174 12.32 9.58 -4.92
N LYS A 175 12.91 9.83 -6.09
CA LYS A 175 13.93 10.88 -6.23
C LYS A 175 13.40 12.26 -5.83
N SER A 176 12.19 12.60 -6.30
CA SER A 176 11.53 13.88 -6.01
C SER A 176 11.23 14.00 -4.51
N ILE A 177 10.58 12.98 -3.95
CA ILE A 177 10.12 12.97 -2.56
C ILE A 177 11.30 12.94 -1.58
N VAL A 178 12.26 12.03 -1.75
CA VAL A 178 13.39 11.89 -0.84
C VAL A 178 14.27 13.14 -0.86
N SER A 179 14.56 13.71 -2.04
CA SER A 179 15.37 14.93 -2.13
C SER A 179 14.70 16.09 -1.41
N GLY A 180 13.37 16.26 -1.58
CA GLY A 180 12.60 17.27 -0.89
C GLY A 180 12.57 17.04 0.63
N MET A 181 12.27 15.81 1.05
CA MET A 181 12.27 15.42 2.46
C MET A 181 13.61 15.71 3.15
N LEU A 182 14.75 15.39 2.51
CA LEU A 182 16.08 15.67 3.05
C LEU A 182 16.38 17.17 3.09
N LYS A 183 16.11 17.89 1.99
CA LYS A 183 16.34 19.34 1.89
C LYS A 183 15.57 20.12 2.96
N HIS A 184 14.36 19.69 3.29
CA HIS A 184 13.48 20.34 4.27
C HIS A 184 13.56 19.71 5.67
N ASN A 185 14.47 18.73 5.88
CA ASN A 185 14.68 18.04 7.15
C ASN A 185 13.37 17.51 7.79
N LEU A 186 12.53 16.88 6.98
CA LEU A 186 11.25 16.31 7.44
C LEU A 186 11.47 15.06 8.33
N PRO A 187 10.55 14.79 9.28
CA PRO A 187 10.61 13.59 10.12
C PRO A 187 10.40 12.34 9.26
N ILE A 188 11.33 11.40 9.32
CA ILE A 188 11.26 10.17 8.49
C ILE A 188 10.15 9.23 8.94
N GLU A 189 9.68 9.36 10.19
CA GLU A 189 8.62 8.54 10.79
C GLU A 189 7.29 8.61 10.03
N GLU A 190 7.10 9.67 9.24
CA GLU A 190 5.91 9.88 8.42
C GLU A 190 6.03 9.25 7.03
N PHE A 191 7.16 8.60 6.73
CA PHE A 191 7.44 8.01 5.43
C PHE A 191 7.63 6.50 5.51
N MET A 192 7.20 5.83 4.45
CA MET A 192 7.39 4.40 4.19
C MET A 192 7.78 4.23 2.72
N PHE A 193 8.36 3.09 2.34
CA PHE A 193 8.61 2.78 0.94
C PHE A 193 7.54 1.84 0.41
N CYS A 194 7.10 2.06 -0.83
CA CYS A 194 6.28 1.11 -1.57
C CYS A 194 6.81 0.98 -3.00
N THR A 195 6.40 -0.11 -3.66
CA THR A 195 6.63 -0.27 -5.10
C THR A 195 5.42 0.05 -5.92
N ASP A 196 4.23 0.02 -5.31
CA ASP A 196 2.97 0.03 -6.05
C ASP A 196 3.01 -1.09 -7.14
N ASP A 197 2.79 -0.76 -8.41
CA ASP A 197 3.04 -1.64 -9.54
C ASP A 197 4.53 -1.79 -9.88
N LYS A 198 5.03 -3.03 -9.83
CA LYS A 198 6.39 -3.36 -10.27
C LYS A 198 6.44 -4.68 -11.02
N HIS A 199 6.94 -4.64 -12.25
CA HIS A 199 7.12 -5.82 -13.09
C HIS A 199 8.23 -6.72 -12.52
N LEU A 200 8.07 -8.03 -12.72
CA LEU A 200 9.04 -9.02 -12.26
C LEU A 200 10.45 -8.79 -12.84
N ASP A 201 10.53 -8.34 -14.09
CA ASP A 201 11.78 -8.04 -14.80
C ASP A 201 12.58 -6.92 -14.13
N ASP A 202 11.88 -5.90 -13.63
CA ASP A 202 12.49 -4.80 -12.88
C ASP A 202 12.87 -5.26 -11.47
N ILE A 203 12.06 -6.11 -10.83
CA ILE A 203 12.42 -6.74 -9.55
C ILE A 203 13.71 -7.57 -9.69
N GLU A 204 13.88 -8.32 -10.78
CA GLU A 204 15.11 -9.09 -11.01
C GLU A 204 16.35 -8.18 -11.16
N LYS A 205 16.21 -7.05 -11.86
CA LYS A 205 17.33 -6.13 -12.15
C LYS A 205 17.68 -5.22 -10.97
N GLN A 206 16.66 -4.64 -10.34
CA GLN A 206 16.79 -3.57 -9.34
C GLN A 206 16.61 -4.11 -7.91
N GLY A 207 15.86 -5.19 -7.75
CA GLY A 207 15.29 -5.62 -6.49
C GLY A 207 13.92 -4.98 -6.24
N HIS A 208 13.38 -5.25 -5.06
CA HIS A 208 12.11 -4.70 -4.59
C HIS A 208 12.36 -3.47 -3.71
N ILE A 209 11.90 -3.43 -2.46
CA ILE A 209 12.13 -2.31 -1.51
C ILE A 209 13.63 -2.02 -1.28
N ARG A 210 14.53 -3.01 -1.45
CA ARG A 210 15.98 -2.76 -1.39
C ARG A 210 16.42 -1.68 -2.38
N TRP A 211 15.75 -1.58 -3.53
CA TRP A 211 16.04 -0.56 -4.53
C TRP A 211 15.70 0.82 -3.98
N ASN A 212 14.54 0.97 -3.34
CA ASN A 212 14.17 2.22 -2.68
C ASN A 212 15.23 2.64 -1.63
N ILE A 213 15.67 1.69 -0.79
CA ILE A 213 16.74 1.93 0.21
C ILE A 213 18.01 2.42 -0.48
N LYS A 214 18.47 1.71 -1.52
CA LYS A 214 19.66 2.09 -2.28
C LYS A 214 19.53 3.50 -2.86
N CYS A 215 18.43 3.80 -3.55
CA CYS A 215 18.21 5.11 -4.14
C CYS A 215 18.17 6.22 -3.09
N ALA A 216 17.55 5.98 -1.93
CA ALA A 216 17.51 6.95 -0.85
C ALA A 216 18.90 7.25 -0.28
N ILE A 217 19.75 6.22 -0.11
CA ILE A 217 21.13 6.37 0.34
C ILE A 217 21.96 7.14 -0.70
N ASP A 218 21.81 6.80 -1.99
CA ASP A 218 22.50 7.51 -3.08
C ASP A 218 22.12 9.00 -3.14
N LEU A 219 20.93 9.37 -2.65
CA LEU A 219 20.45 10.76 -2.52
C LEU A 219 20.91 11.44 -1.22
N GLY A 220 21.66 10.75 -0.35
CA GLY A 220 22.22 11.29 0.88
C GLY A 220 21.45 10.97 2.16
N MET A 221 20.45 10.09 2.12
CA MET A 221 19.82 9.58 3.34
C MET A 221 20.79 8.67 4.09
N GLU A 222 20.90 8.83 5.41
CA GLU A 222 21.70 7.94 6.24
C GLU A 222 21.15 6.48 6.16
N PRO A 223 22.01 5.45 6.02
CA PRO A 223 21.58 4.08 5.80
C PRO A 223 20.61 3.51 6.86
N VAL A 224 20.84 3.77 8.16
CA VAL A 224 19.94 3.30 9.22
C VAL A 224 18.57 3.96 9.11
N ARG A 225 18.50 5.25 8.76
CA ARG A 225 17.23 5.94 8.46
C ARG A 225 16.52 5.30 7.27
N ALA A 226 17.21 4.99 6.18
CA ALA A 226 16.62 4.34 5.01
C ALA A 226 16.05 2.95 5.34
N ILE A 227 16.77 2.16 6.13
CA ILE A 227 16.30 0.86 6.62
C ILE A 227 15.09 1.04 7.55
N LYS A 228 15.07 2.05 8.42
CA LYS A 228 13.94 2.34 9.32
C LYS A 228 12.65 2.67 8.55
N VAL A 229 12.75 3.46 7.48
CA VAL A 229 11.63 3.77 6.56
C VAL A 229 11.10 2.48 5.92
N ALA A 230 11.99 1.61 5.46
CA ALA A 230 11.64 0.34 4.83
C ALA A 230 11.06 -0.73 5.78
N THR A 231 11.29 -0.61 7.10
CA THR A 231 11.00 -1.68 8.07
C THR A 231 10.12 -1.19 9.21
N TYR A 232 10.72 -0.53 10.21
CA TYR A 232 10.05 -0.10 11.43
C TYR A 232 8.84 0.82 11.17
N ASN A 233 8.98 1.80 10.28
CA ASN A 233 7.88 2.73 9.99
C ASN A 233 6.68 2.00 9.37
N SER A 234 6.95 1.11 8.41
CA SER A 234 5.93 0.29 7.76
C SER A 234 5.28 -0.66 8.76
N ALA A 235 6.06 -1.37 9.57
CA ALA A 235 5.53 -2.26 10.61
C ALA A 235 4.67 -1.49 11.63
N LYS A 236 5.11 -0.31 12.06
CA LYS A 236 4.37 0.54 13.00
C LYS A 236 3.07 1.07 12.40
N ALA A 237 3.11 1.55 11.15
CA ALA A 237 1.93 2.09 10.48
C ALA A 237 0.83 1.04 10.32
N TYR A 238 1.20 -0.20 9.99
CA TYR A 238 0.25 -1.29 9.78
C TYR A 238 0.04 -2.20 11.02
N GLY A 239 0.48 -1.75 12.19
CA GLY A 239 0.24 -2.49 13.46
C GLY A 239 0.88 -3.88 13.53
N LEU A 240 1.92 -4.14 12.73
CA LEU A 240 2.65 -5.40 12.72
C LEU A 240 3.51 -5.50 13.98
N LYS A 241 3.00 -6.20 15.00
CA LYS A 241 3.74 -6.52 16.23
C LYS A 241 4.67 -7.72 16.03
N GLU A 242 5.74 -7.77 16.83
CA GLU A 242 6.92 -8.61 16.67
C GLU A 242 6.68 -10.08 16.27
N ASN A 243 7.35 -10.49 15.18
CA ASN A 243 7.95 -11.82 15.00
C ASN A 243 9.41 -11.69 14.49
N TRP A 244 10.08 -10.57 14.82
CA TRP A 244 11.47 -10.33 14.40
C TRP A 244 12.47 -11.31 15.05
N SER A 245 12.10 -11.94 16.18
CA SER A 245 12.95 -12.85 16.94
C SER A 245 12.74 -14.35 16.64
N ASN A 246 11.63 -14.75 16.01
CA ASN A 246 11.24 -16.18 15.90
C ASN A 246 11.34 -16.78 14.50
N ARG A 247 11.91 -16.07 13.51
CA ARG A 247 12.16 -16.61 12.16
C ARG A 247 13.60 -16.48 11.65
N CYS A 248 14.53 -16.03 12.48
CA CYS A 248 15.95 -16.31 12.29
C CYS A 248 16.28 -17.68 12.91
N GLY A 249 15.70 -18.72 12.33
CA GLY A 249 16.12 -20.11 12.51
C GLY A 249 16.84 -20.57 11.26
N LEU A 250 18.06 -20.05 11.07
CA LEU A 250 19.13 -20.65 10.28
C LEU A 250 20.39 -20.61 11.13
#